data_AF-A0A172XX98-F1
#
_entry.id   AF-A0A172XX98-F1
#
_cell.length_a   1.000
_cell.length_b   1.000
_cell.length_c   1.000
_cell.angle_alpha   90.00
_cell.angle_beta   90.00
_cell.angle_gamma   90.00
#
_symmetry.space_group_name_H-M   'P 1'
#
loop_
_entity.id
_entity.type
_entity.pdbx_description
1 polymer ?
#
loop_
_entity_poly.entity_id
_entity_poly.type
_entity_poly.pdbx_seq_one_letter_code
_entity_poly.pdbx_strand_id
1 'polypeptide(L)'
;MKKFLCVVYVCGISSFYYSQTAKKTIPCYDLTEVLKVEATPLYKPHLDASKSFGVKLLRDSKTVQKYIGNGKFHKIKKTGKGYRVQKLDYSRAYMVSKAKATLEKMGARFSKETKGHTFTVSSMTRTLEDQCRLRRVNANASVGISSHNYGNSFDISYIRFNDVLKYNPKMEIALEKVLKYYVNAGRIYYIKEKQQSCYHITVRNY
;
A
#
# COMPACT_ATOMS: atom_id res chain seq x y z
N MET A 1 -74.38 40.08 -7.98
CA MET A 1 -73.63 39.75 -6.75
C MET A 1 -73.88 38.30 -6.36
N LYS A 2 -72.99 37.36 -6.74
CA LYS A 2 -72.89 36.03 -6.14
C LYS A 2 -71.41 35.63 -6.09
N LYS A 3 -71.01 35.11 -4.94
CA LYS A 3 -69.64 34.96 -4.46
C LYS A 3 -68.95 33.71 -5.04
N PHE A 4 -67.62 33.81 -5.06
CA PHE A 4 -66.57 32.79 -5.25
C PHE A 4 -66.91 31.34 -4.88
N LEU A 5 -66.33 30.41 -5.64
CA LEU A 5 -65.57 29.28 -5.08
C LEU A 5 -64.54 28.77 -6.11
N CYS A 6 -63.28 29.17 -5.93
CA CYS A 6 -62.13 28.57 -6.60
C CYS A 6 -61.77 27.29 -5.84
N VAL A 7 -61.97 26.13 -6.46
CA VAL A 7 -61.53 24.84 -5.94
C VAL A 7 -60.09 24.63 -6.40
N VAL A 8 -59.13 24.85 -5.49
CA VAL A 8 -57.72 24.51 -5.73
C VAL A 8 -57.55 23.02 -5.44
N TYR A 9 -57.35 22.23 -6.49
CA TYR A 9 -57.00 20.82 -6.37
C TYR A 9 -55.51 20.71 -6.03
N VAL A 10 -55.19 20.60 -4.73
CA VAL A 10 -53.82 20.31 -4.30
C VAL A 10 -53.57 18.82 -4.55
N CYS A 11 -52.98 18.53 -5.72
CA CYS A 11 -52.49 17.20 -6.04
C CYS A 11 -51.26 16.95 -5.15
N GLY A 12 -51.43 16.20 -4.06
CA GLY A 12 -50.35 15.80 -3.17
C GLY A 12 -49.40 14.86 -3.89
N ILE A 13 -48.28 15.41 -4.36
CA ILE A 13 -47.19 14.62 -4.95
C ILE A 13 -46.44 13.96 -3.79
N SER A 14 -46.88 12.78 -3.37
CA SER A 14 -46.11 11.92 -2.48
C SER A 14 -44.82 11.54 -3.18
N SER A 15 -43.73 12.26 -2.88
CA SER A 15 -42.39 11.91 -3.31
C SER A 15 -42.00 10.61 -2.63
N PHE A 16 -42.17 9.49 -3.33
CA PHE A 16 -41.60 8.21 -2.96
C PHE A 16 -40.08 8.34 -3.05
N TYR A 17 -39.43 8.71 -1.95
CA TYR A 17 -37.99 8.57 -1.79
C TYR A 17 -37.68 7.07 -1.79
N TYR A 18 -37.31 6.55 -2.95
CA TYR A 18 -36.68 5.24 -3.08
C TYR A 18 -35.35 5.31 -2.30
N SER A 19 -35.39 4.89 -1.04
CA SER A 19 -34.18 4.66 -0.25
C SER A 19 -33.38 3.59 -0.98
N GLN A 20 -32.27 3.98 -1.60
CA GLN A 20 -31.35 3.03 -2.22
C GLN A 20 -30.79 2.15 -1.09
N THR A 21 -31.33 0.95 -0.95
CA THR A 21 -30.74 -0.08 -0.09
C THR A 21 -29.28 -0.24 -0.48
N ALA A 22 -28.37 0.08 0.44
CA ALA A 22 -26.94 -0.08 0.24
C ALA A 22 -26.66 -1.53 -0.17
N LYS A 23 -26.32 -1.76 -1.44
CA LYS A 23 -25.94 -3.09 -1.93
C LYS A 23 -24.80 -3.59 -1.04
N LYS A 24 -25.02 -4.71 -0.33
CA LYS A 24 -23.95 -5.42 0.38
C LYS A 24 -22.88 -5.78 -0.66
N THR A 25 -21.80 -5.02 -0.68
CA THR A 25 -20.63 -5.31 -1.50
C THR A 25 -20.04 -6.62 -1.02
N ILE A 26 -20.19 -7.68 -1.83
CA ILE A 26 -19.55 -8.96 -1.56
C ILE A 26 -18.03 -8.74 -1.59
N PRO A 27 -17.29 -9.16 -0.54
CA PRO A 27 -15.84 -9.04 -0.54
C PRO A 27 -15.27 -9.77 -1.76
N CYS A 28 -14.33 -9.15 -2.45
CA CYS A 28 -13.73 -9.75 -3.64
C CYS A 28 -12.73 -10.88 -3.32
N TYR A 29 -12.54 -11.18 -2.03
CA TYR A 29 -11.73 -12.24 -1.49
C TYR A 29 -12.51 -13.01 -0.42
N ASP A 30 -12.22 -14.31 -0.27
CA ASP A 30 -12.64 -15.08 0.89
C ASP A 30 -11.53 -15.04 1.94
N LEU A 31 -11.82 -14.49 3.12
CA LEU A 31 -10.85 -14.39 4.19
C LEU A 31 -10.41 -15.78 4.68
N THR A 32 -11.30 -16.75 4.72
CA THR A 32 -11.01 -18.11 5.17
C THR A 32 -9.96 -18.76 4.26
N GLU A 33 -10.13 -18.62 2.95
CA GLU A 33 -9.17 -19.12 1.96
C GLU A 33 -7.84 -18.38 2.02
N VAL A 34 -7.85 -17.05 2.14
CA VAL A 34 -6.61 -16.25 2.26
C VAL A 34 -5.81 -16.63 3.51
N LEU A 35 -6.48 -16.97 4.62
CA LEU A 35 -5.83 -17.36 5.87
C LEU A 35 -5.25 -18.78 5.85
N LYS A 36 -5.76 -19.68 5.00
CA LYS A 36 -5.23 -21.04 4.83
C LYS A 36 -3.90 -21.08 4.07
N VAL A 37 -3.58 -20.04 3.31
CA VAL A 37 -2.35 -20.00 2.51
C VAL A 37 -1.14 -19.89 3.43
N GLU A 38 -0.33 -20.94 3.46
CA GLU A 38 0.91 -20.97 4.23
C GLU A 38 2.01 -20.14 3.55
N ALA A 39 2.75 -19.39 4.36
CA ALA A 39 3.88 -18.62 3.87
C ALA A 39 5.09 -19.52 3.64
N THR A 40 5.79 -19.29 2.53
CA THR A 40 7.05 -19.99 2.25
C THR A 40 8.10 -19.69 3.33
N PRO A 41 9.10 -20.56 3.54
CA PRO A 41 10.18 -20.31 4.50
C PRO A 41 10.90 -18.98 4.27
N LEU A 42 11.09 -18.58 3.01
CA LEU A 42 11.68 -17.29 2.64
C LEU A 42 10.81 -16.11 3.08
N TYR A 43 9.48 -16.22 2.98
CA TYR A 43 8.56 -15.12 3.26
C TYR A 43 8.11 -15.06 4.73
N LYS A 44 8.21 -16.17 5.47
CA LYS A 44 7.78 -16.24 6.87
C LYS A 44 8.39 -15.14 7.76
N PRO A 45 9.70 -14.81 7.69
CA PRO A 45 10.29 -13.72 8.47
C PRO A 45 9.68 -12.35 8.17
N HIS A 46 9.25 -12.11 6.93
CA HIS A 46 8.58 -10.86 6.54
C HIS A 46 7.23 -10.72 7.25
N LEU A 47 6.41 -11.78 7.25
CA LEU A 47 5.12 -11.76 7.94
C LEU A 47 5.27 -11.63 9.46
N ASP A 48 6.25 -12.30 10.05
CA ASP A 48 6.49 -12.23 11.49
C ASP A 48 6.94 -10.83 11.91
N ALA A 49 7.87 -10.22 11.16
CA ALA A 49 8.24 -8.82 11.36
C ALA A 49 7.03 -7.88 11.20
N SER A 50 6.17 -8.10 10.20
CA SER A 50 4.96 -7.30 10.01
C SER A 50 3.99 -7.37 11.17
N LYS A 51 3.72 -8.58 11.70
CA LYS A 51 2.82 -8.78 12.84
C LYS A 51 3.31 -8.07 14.10
N SER A 52 4.63 -7.99 14.30
CA SER A 52 5.24 -7.35 15.48
C SER A 52 4.96 -5.86 15.64
N PHE A 53 4.46 -5.16 14.59
CA PHE A 53 4.06 -3.76 14.69
C PHE A 53 2.72 -3.54 15.41
N GLY A 54 2.00 -4.61 15.76
CA GLY A 54 0.68 -4.51 16.41
C GLY A 54 -0.37 -3.84 15.51
N VAL A 55 -0.22 -3.98 14.19
CA VAL A 55 -1.22 -3.58 13.19
C VAL A 55 -2.05 -4.83 12.90
N LYS A 56 -3.37 -4.75 13.04
CA LYS A 56 -4.26 -5.83 12.62
C LYS A 56 -4.31 -5.86 11.09
N LEU A 57 -4.58 -7.04 10.54
CA LEU A 57 -4.67 -7.24 9.09
C LEU A 57 -5.60 -6.20 8.46
N LEU A 58 -5.06 -5.39 7.55
CA LEU A 58 -5.79 -4.30 6.89
C LEU A 58 -6.75 -4.89 5.86
N ARG A 59 -8.04 -4.86 6.16
CA ARG A 59 -9.07 -5.46 5.30
C ARG A 59 -9.49 -4.54 4.17
N ASP A 60 -9.68 -3.27 4.50
CA ASP A 60 -10.33 -2.27 3.65
C ASP A 60 -9.81 -0.85 3.93
N SER A 61 -10.31 0.12 3.17
CA SER A 61 -9.99 1.54 3.37
C SER A 61 -10.34 2.06 4.78
N LYS A 62 -11.38 1.54 5.43
CA LYS A 62 -11.82 1.97 6.77
C LYS A 62 -10.77 1.62 7.83
N THR A 63 -10.22 0.41 7.76
CA THR A 63 -9.15 -0.03 8.67
C THR A 63 -7.90 0.83 8.54
N VAL A 64 -7.55 1.25 7.31
CA VAL A 64 -6.44 2.19 7.07
C VAL A 64 -6.73 3.55 7.70
N GLN A 65 -7.93 4.09 7.49
CA GLN A 65 -8.31 5.40 8.06
C GLN A 65 -8.30 5.39 9.60
N LYS A 66 -8.70 4.28 10.24
CA LYS A 66 -8.57 4.12 11.69
C LYS A 66 -7.12 4.27 12.17
N TYR A 67 -6.18 3.66 11.47
CA TYR A 67 -4.75 3.77 11.81
C TYR A 67 -4.13 5.12 11.45
N ILE A 68 -4.71 5.85 10.50
CA ILE A 68 -4.34 7.24 10.24
C ILE A 68 -4.85 8.12 11.40
N GLY A 69 -6.12 7.99 11.77
CA GLY A 69 -6.77 8.80 12.81
C GLY A 69 -6.17 8.61 14.20
N ASN A 70 -5.67 7.41 14.53
CA ASN A 70 -4.98 7.16 15.79
C ASN A 70 -3.46 7.45 15.75
N GLY A 71 -2.95 8.03 14.66
CA GLY A 71 -1.56 8.44 14.52
C GLY A 71 -0.56 7.31 14.24
N LYS A 72 -1.00 6.06 14.06
CA LYS A 72 -0.09 4.93 13.80
C LYS A 72 0.44 4.91 12.36
N PHE A 73 -0.36 5.39 11.40
CA PHE A 73 0.00 5.47 9.99
C PHE A 73 0.27 6.90 9.56
N HIS A 74 1.39 7.10 8.88
CA HIS A 74 1.83 8.41 8.43
C HIS A 74 1.90 8.46 6.92
N LYS A 75 1.42 9.57 6.36
CA LYS A 75 1.52 9.84 4.92
C LYS A 75 2.98 9.91 4.49
N ILE A 76 3.26 9.30 3.34
CA ILE A 76 4.55 9.33 2.65
C ILE A 76 4.47 10.39 1.57
N LYS A 77 5.47 11.28 1.53
CA LYS A 77 5.55 12.33 0.51
C LYS A 77 5.81 11.71 -0.86
N LYS A 78 5.22 12.28 -1.91
CA LYS A 78 5.43 11.86 -3.31
C LYS A 78 6.91 11.93 -3.71
N THR A 79 7.63 12.90 -3.19
CA THR A 79 9.07 13.08 -3.42
C THR A 79 9.76 13.29 -2.08
N GLY A 80 10.91 12.65 -1.91
CA GLY A 80 11.82 12.88 -0.80
C GLY A 80 13.26 12.77 -1.26
N LYS A 81 14.21 12.96 -0.34
CA LYS A 81 15.63 12.88 -0.68
C LYS A 81 15.97 11.46 -1.13
N GLY A 82 16.36 11.31 -2.40
CA GLY A 82 16.76 10.04 -3.00
C GLY A 82 15.64 9.05 -3.32
N TYR A 83 14.38 9.43 -3.21
CA TYR A 83 13.27 8.58 -3.61
C TYR A 83 12.10 9.36 -4.22
N ARG A 84 11.36 8.68 -5.10
CA ARG A 84 10.10 9.15 -5.67
C ARG A 84 9.06 8.05 -5.57
N VAL A 85 7.83 8.43 -5.25
CA VAL A 85 6.69 7.52 -5.17
C VAL A 85 5.93 7.62 -6.47
N GLN A 86 5.79 6.51 -7.18
CA GLN A 86 4.97 6.48 -8.39
C GLN A 86 3.47 6.59 -8.06
N LYS A 87 2.63 6.64 -9.09
CA LYS A 87 1.18 6.51 -8.90
C LYS A 87 0.86 5.12 -8.33
N LEU A 88 0.16 5.07 -7.21
CA LEU A 88 -0.18 3.82 -6.52
C LEU A 88 -1.64 3.46 -6.81
N ASP A 89 -1.87 2.60 -7.81
CA ASP A 89 -3.23 2.18 -8.19
C ASP A 89 -3.78 1.05 -7.28
N TYR A 90 -2.89 0.27 -6.65
CA TYR A 90 -3.24 -0.89 -5.82
C TYR A 90 -2.55 -0.88 -4.46
N SER A 91 -2.13 0.29 -3.99
CA SER A 91 -1.57 0.49 -2.66
C SER A 91 -1.72 1.95 -2.24
N ARG A 92 -1.31 2.27 -1.01
CA ARG A 92 -1.55 3.57 -0.38
C ARG A 92 -0.26 4.11 0.21
N ALA A 93 -0.02 5.41 0.00
CA ALA A 93 1.17 6.11 0.47
C ALA A 93 1.12 6.43 1.98
N TYR A 94 0.91 5.39 2.78
CA TYR A 94 0.91 5.44 4.24
C TYR A 94 1.76 4.29 4.77
N MET A 95 2.48 4.50 5.87
CA MET A 95 3.21 3.43 6.55
C MET A 95 3.30 3.73 8.06
N VAL A 96 3.64 2.71 8.85
CA VAL A 96 4.04 2.89 10.25
C VAL A 96 5.29 3.77 10.36
N SER A 97 5.46 4.47 11.49
CA SER A 97 6.49 5.50 11.67
C SER A 97 7.91 4.97 11.39
N LYS A 98 8.22 3.76 11.86
CA LYS A 98 9.52 3.12 11.66
C LYS A 98 9.79 2.79 10.19
N ALA A 99 8.77 2.37 9.44
CA ALA A 99 8.90 2.06 8.02
C ALA A 99 9.06 3.35 7.19
N LYS A 100 8.30 4.40 7.51
CA LYS A 100 8.50 5.74 6.95
C LYS A 100 9.93 6.24 7.16
N ALA A 101 10.41 6.24 8.40
CA ALA A 101 11.75 6.71 8.72
C ALA A 101 12.83 5.88 8.04
N THR A 102 12.62 4.56 7.90
CA THR A 102 13.56 3.67 7.20
C THR A 102 13.62 4.00 5.70
N LEU A 103 12.48 4.19 5.04
CA LEU A 103 12.43 4.62 3.63
C LEU A 103 13.15 5.96 3.43
N GLU A 104 12.88 6.96 4.27
CA GLU A 104 13.50 8.29 4.17
C GLU A 104 15.02 8.23 4.37
N LYS A 105 15.50 7.43 5.33
CA LYS A 105 16.93 7.22 5.58
C LYS A 105 17.59 6.41 4.46
N MET A 106 16.91 5.42 3.89
CA MET A 106 17.37 4.67 2.71
C MET A 106 17.51 5.59 1.49
N GLY A 107 16.50 6.43 1.23
CA GLY A 107 16.55 7.45 0.19
C GLY A 107 17.71 8.42 0.38
N ALA A 108 17.86 9.00 1.58
CA ALA A 108 18.95 9.92 1.86
C ALA A 108 20.34 9.30 1.62
N ARG A 109 20.52 8.04 2.02
CA ARG A 109 21.75 7.28 1.76
C ARG A 109 21.98 7.01 0.28
N PHE A 110 20.96 6.52 -0.43
CA PHE A 110 21.03 6.28 -1.87
C PHE A 110 21.42 7.56 -2.62
N SER A 111 20.77 8.68 -2.31
CA SER A 111 21.08 9.98 -2.90
C SER A 111 22.53 10.40 -2.66
N LYS A 112 23.06 10.19 -1.44
CA LYS A 112 24.46 10.48 -1.11
C LYS A 112 25.43 9.65 -1.95
N GLU A 113 25.17 8.35 -2.07
CA GLU A 113 26.03 7.40 -2.80
C GLU A 113 25.96 7.56 -4.32
N THR A 114 24.89 8.16 -4.82
CA THR A 114 24.61 8.30 -6.25
C THR A 114 24.62 9.76 -6.73
N LYS A 115 25.16 10.69 -5.94
CA LYS A 115 25.27 12.11 -6.31
C LYS A 115 23.93 12.77 -6.66
N GLY A 116 22.88 12.47 -5.89
CA GLY A 116 21.57 13.12 -6.02
C GLY A 116 20.49 12.31 -6.73
N HIS A 117 20.80 11.12 -7.26
CA HIS A 117 19.79 10.30 -7.94
C HIS A 117 18.69 9.79 -7.00
N THR A 118 17.57 9.38 -7.59
CA THR A 118 16.40 8.84 -6.88
C THR A 118 16.00 7.46 -7.38
N PHE A 119 15.64 6.55 -6.47
CA PHE A 119 14.92 5.32 -6.83
C PHE A 119 13.40 5.52 -6.79
N THR A 120 12.65 4.62 -7.42
CA THR A 120 11.19 4.67 -7.45
C THR A 120 10.55 3.66 -6.49
N VAL A 121 9.72 4.13 -5.58
CA VAL A 121 8.85 3.28 -4.75
C VAL A 121 7.59 2.96 -5.54
N SER A 122 7.38 1.68 -5.81
CA SER A 122 6.30 1.18 -6.68
C SER A 122 5.04 0.74 -5.93
N SER A 123 5.16 0.42 -4.65
CA SER A 123 4.07 -0.06 -3.80
C SER A 123 4.38 0.18 -2.32
N MET A 124 3.34 0.29 -1.49
CA MET A 124 3.45 0.46 -0.03
C MET A 124 2.28 -0.28 0.65
N THR A 125 1.58 0.32 1.60
CA THR A 125 0.48 -0.32 2.32
C THR A 125 -0.63 -0.79 1.38
N ARG A 126 -1.03 -2.06 1.52
CA ARG A 126 -2.14 -2.67 0.77
C ARG A 126 -3.17 -3.23 1.72
N THR A 127 -4.44 -2.99 1.45
CA THR A 127 -5.52 -3.75 2.11
C THR A 127 -5.73 -5.09 1.40
N LEU A 128 -6.50 -6.00 2.02
CA LEU A 128 -6.94 -7.22 1.35
C LEU A 128 -7.80 -6.91 0.11
N GLU A 129 -8.63 -5.86 0.17
CA GLU A 129 -9.35 -5.34 -1.00
C GLU A 129 -8.39 -4.89 -2.12
N ASP A 130 -7.37 -4.10 -1.78
CA ASP A 130 -6.39 -3.62 -2.76
C ASP A 130 -5.63 -4.80 -3.40
N GLN A 131 -5.24 -5.79 -2.58
CA GLN A 131 -4.53 -6.99 -3.02
C GLN A 131 -5.39 -7.87 -3.92
N CYS A 132 -6.64 -8.11 -3.53
CA CYS A 132 -7.61 -8.81 -4.36
C CYS A 132 -7.79 -8.13 -5.72
N ARG A 133 -7.90 -6.80 -5.74
CA ARG A 133 -8.03 -6.03 -6.98
C ARG A 133 -6.78 -6.12 -7.86
N LEU A 134 -5.60 -6.12 -7.24
CA LEU A 134 -4.32 -6.33 -7.92
C LEU A 134 -4.22 -7.71 -8.56
N ARG A 135 -4.69 -8.77 -7.87
CA ARG A 135 -4.63 -10.15 -8.39
C ARG A 135 -5.39 -10.35 -9.70
N ARG A 136 -6.38 -9.49 -10.01
CA ARG A 136 -7.11 -9.53 -11.28
C ARG A 136 -6.24 -9.15 -12.48
N VAL A 137 -5.16 -8.40 -12.26
CA VAL A 137 -4.27 -7.91 -13.32
C VAL A 137 -2.82 -8.37 -13.16
N ASN A 138 -2.48 -8.98 -12.01
CA ASN A 138 -1.15 -9.45 -11.69
C ASN A 138 -1.22 -10.82 -11.02
N ALA A 139 -0.96 -11.87 -11.81
CA ALA A 139 -0.96 -13.25 -11.32
C ALA A 139 0.12 -13.53 -10.26
N ASN A 140 1.17 -12.70 -10.20
CA ASN A 140 2.27 -12.86 -9.22
C ASN A 140 1.94 -12.22 -7.86
N ALA A 141 0.82 -11.51 -7.75
CA ALA A 141 0.39 -10.97 -6.47
C ALA A 141 -0.01 -12.12 -5.52
N SER A 142 0.46 -12.04 -4.27
CA SER A 142 0.23 -13.09 -3.26
C SER A 142 -1.25 -13.48 -3.17
N VAL A 143 -1.50 -14.79 -3.15
CA VAL A 143 -2.83 -15.38 -2.91
C VAL A 143 -3.22 -15.26 -1.44
N GLY A 144 -2.23 -15.36 -0.55
CA GLY A 144 -2.40 -15.29 0.91
C GLY A 144 -2.15 -13.91 1.49
N ILE A 145 -1.91 -13.86 2.80
CA ILE A 145 -1.52 -12.61 3.48
C ILE A 145 -0.20 -12.08 2.92
N SER A 146 -0.15 -10.77 2.67
CA SER A 146 1.06 -10.04 2.33
C SER A 146 1.54 -9.19 3.50
N SER A 147 2.86 -9.03 3.62
CA SER A 147 3.48 -8.08 4.59
C SER A 147 3.09 -6.61 4.32
N HIS A 148 2.60 -6.27 3.12
CA HIS A 148 2.00 -4.96 2.85
C HIS A 148 0.68 -4.73 3.62
N ASN A 149 0.00 -5.79 4.06
CA ASN A 149 -1.25 -5.71 4.82
C ASN A 149 -1.07 -5.26 6.27
N TYR A 150 0.14 -4.90 6.66
CA TYR A 150 0.50 -4.42 8.00
C TYR A 150 1.16 -3.03 7.99
N GLY A 151 1.39 -2.46 6.79
CA GLY A 151 1.89 -1.10 6.61
C GLY A 151 3.35 -0.86 6.97
N ASN A 152 4.17 -1.91 7.02
CA ASN A 152 5.62 -1.84 7.24
C ASN A 152 6.46 -2.31 6.03
N SER A 153 5.82 -2.57 4.88
CA SER A 153 6.48 -3.03 3.67
C SER A 153 6.23 -2.10 2.48
N PHE A 154 7.21 -2.04 1.59
CA PHE A 154 7.18 -1.25 0.37
C PHE A 154 8.06 -1.88 -0.71
N ASP A 155 7.74 -1.59 -1.97
CA ASP A 155 8.47 -2.13 -3.11
C ASP A 155 9.28 -1.01 -3.78
N ILE A 156 10.55 -1.28 -4.10
CA ILE A 156 11.38 -0.36 -4.88
C ILE A 156 11.67 -0.99 -6.24
N SER A 157 11.35 -0.29 -7.33
CA SER A 157 11.73 -0.74 -8.67
C SER A 157 13.24 -0.65 -8.86
N TYR A 158 13.87 -1.73 -9.32
CA TYR A 158 15.30 -1.74 -9.65
C TYR A 158 15.58 -1.41 -11.13
N ILE A 159 14.54 -1.11 -11.90
CA ILE A 159 14.63 -0.70 -13.32
C ILE A 159 14.11 0.71 -13.55
N ARG A 160 13.77 1.46 -12.48
CA ARG A 160 13.25 2.82 -12.58
C ARG A 160 13.95 3.78 -11.62
N PHE A 161 14.82 4.59 -12.17
CA PHE A 161 15.59 5.61 -11.46
C PHE A 161 15.36 6.97 -12.09
N ASN A 162 15.34 8.03 -11.27
CA ASN A 162 15.08 9.40 -11.71
C ASN A 162 13.81 9.52 -12.58
N ASP A 163 12.74 8.79 -12.23
CA ASP A 163 11.50 8.66 -12.99
C ASP A 163 11.63 8.05 -14.41
N VAL A 164 12.80 7.54 -14.79
CA VAL A 164 13.05 6.88 -16.08
C VAL A 164 12.97 5.37 -15.94
N LEU A 165 12.04 4.74 -16.66
CA LEU A 165 11.91 3.28 -16.75
C LEU A 165 12.95 2.74 -17.75
N LYS A 166 14.14 2.43 -17.25
CA LYS A 166 15.23 1.83 -18.02
C LYS A 166 16.18 1.12 -17.07
N TYR A 167 16.56 -0.10 -17.42
CA TYR A 167 17.56 -0.86 -16.67
C TYR A 167 18.87 -0.06 -16.56
N ASN A 168 19.36 0.09 -15.32
CA ASN A 168 20.58 0.83 -15.03
C ASN A 168 21.40 0.06 -13.97
N PRO A 169 22.39 -0.76 -14.40
CA PRO A 169 23.10 -1.66 -13.49
C PRO A 169 23.89 -0.90 -12.41
N LYS A 170 24.41 0.29 -12.73
CA LYS A 170 25.13 1.13 -11.76
C LYS A 170 24.22 1.59 -10.62
N MET A 171 22.99 1.99 -10.95
CA MET A 171 22.02 2.43 -9.95
C MET A 171 21.45 1.26 -9.15
N GLU A 172 21.22 0.11 -9.79
CA GLU A 172 20.81 -1.10 -9.08
C GLU A 172 21.88 -1.55 -8.08
N ILE A 173 23.16 -1.61 -8.47
CA ILE A 173 24.27 -1.96 -7.56
C ILE A 173 24.32 -0.98 -6.37
N ALA A 174 24.13 0.32 -6.61
CA ALA A 174 24.07 1.30 -5.53
C ALA A 174 22.88 1.05 -4.60
N LEU A 175 21.70 0.75 -5.15
CA LEU A 175 20.52 0.40 -4.37
C LEU A 175 20.73 -0.89 -3.55
N GLU A 176 21.33 -1.93 -4.13
CA GLU A 176 21.67 -3.17 -3.42
C GLU A 176 22.65 -2.94 -2.27
N LYS A 177 23.63 -2.04 -2.44
CA LYS A 177 24.53 -1.65 -1.33
C LYS A 177 23.77 -1.03 -0.17
N VAL A 178 22.82 -0.14 -0.46
CA VAL A 178 21.92 0.42 0.55
C VAL A 178 21.10 -0.68 1.23
N LEU A 179 20.48 -1.58 0.46
CA LEU A 179 19.68 -2.68 1.01
C LEU A 179 20.50 -3.58 1.94
N LYS A 180 21.68 -4.02 1.50
CA LYS A 180 22.62 -4.84 2.29
C LYS A 180 23.03 -4.16 3.58
N TYR A 181 23.28 -2.85 3.55
CA TYR A 181 23.58 -2.08 4.76
C TYR A 181 22.45 -2.17 5.80
N TYR A 182 21.18 -2.02 5.38
CA TYR A 182 20.04 -2.09 6.31
C TYR A 182 19.70 -3.52 6.74
N VAL A 183 19.99 -4.53 5.92
CA VAL A 183 19.91 -5.95 6.33
C VAL A 183 20.94 -6.25 7.41
N ASN A 184 22.20 -5.89 7.18
CA ASN A 184 23.29 -6.13 8.14
C ASN A 184 23.07 -5.39 9.47
N ALA A 185 22.42 -4.23 9.43
CA ALA A 185 22.02 -3.48 10.62
C ALA A 185 20.78 -4.09 11.33
N GLY A 186 20.22 -5.19 10.83
CA GLY A 186 19.04 -5.84 11.41
C GLY A 186 17.74 -5.05 11.27
N ARG A 187 17.65 -4.14 10.30
CA ARG A 187 16.53 -3.19 10.18
C ARG A 187 15.48 -3.58 9.15
N ILE A 188 15.86 -4.34 8.13
CA ILE A 188 14.96 -4.78 7.05
C ILE A 188 15.20 -6.24 6.68
N TYR A 189 14.21 -6.82 6.03
CA TYR A 189 14.37 -7.95 5.10
C TYR A 189 14.06 -7.46 3.69
N TYR A 190 14.64 -8.09 2.66
CA TYR A 190 14.23 -7.83 1.29
C TYR A 190 14.29 -9.09 0.41
N ILE A 191 13.45 -9.12 -0.62
CA ILE A 191 13.42 -10.15 -1.66
C ILE A 191 13.54 -9.47 -3.02
N LYS A 192 14.39 -9.99 -3.91
CA LYS A 192 14.48 -9.52 -5.30
C LYS A 192 13.43 -10.23 -6.15
N GLU A 193 12.35 -9.54 -6.48
CA GLU A 193 11.23 -10.09 -7.26
C GLU A 193 11.45 -9.82 -8.75
N LYS A 194 12.12 -10.77 -9.43
CA LYS A 194 12.49 -10.62 -10.85
C LYS A 194 11.28 -10.40 -11.76
N GLN A 195 10.19 -11.10 -11.51
CA GLN A 195 8.96 -11.03 -12.30
C GLN A 195 8.26 -9.66 -12.24
N GLN A 196 8.47 -8.90 -11.16
CA GLN A 196 7.89 -7.57 -10.97
C GLN A 196 8.91 -6.44 -11.13
N SER A 197 10.18 -6.80 -11.36
CA SER A 197 11.29 -5.87 -11.45
C SER A 197 11.43 -4.93 -10.25
N CYS A 198 11.22 -5.46 -9.05
CA CYS A 198 11.35 -4.72 -7.80
C CYS A 198 12.08 -5.51 -6.70
N TYR A 199 12.50 -4.78 -5.67
CA TYR A 199 12.82 -5.33 -4.37
C TYR A 199 11.61 -5.15 -3.46
N HIS A 200 11.06 -6.27 -2.97
CA HIS A 200 10.08 -6.29 -1.90
C HIS A 200 10.80 -6.08 -0.58
N ILE A 201 10.52 -4.99 0.14
CA ILE A 201 11.23 -4.63 1.38
C ILE A 201 10.25 -4.65 2.55
N THR A 202 10.64 -5.32 3.63
CA THR A 202 9.88 -5.35 4.89
C THR A 202 10.74 -4.83 6.02
N VAL A 203 10.27 -3.75 6.66
CA VAL A 203 10.96 -3.14 7.80
C VAL A 203 10.69 -3.95 9.06
N ARG A 204 11.72 -4.19 9.87
CA ARG A 204 11.65 -4.92 11.15
C ARG A 204 11.25 -3.97 12.28
N ASN A 205 10.56 -4.49 13.30
CA ASN A 205 10.29 -3.74 14.53
C ASN A 205 11.44 -3.93 15.53
N TYR A 206 12.56 -3.25 15.28
CA TYR A 206 13.79 -3.30 16.10
C TYR A 206 13.82 -2.30 17.25
#